data_AF-A0AAT9HX42-F1
#
_entry.id   AF-A0AAT9HX42-F1
#
_cell.length_a   1.000
_cell.length_b   1.000
_cell.length_c   1.000
_cell.angle_alpha   90.00
_cell.angle_beta   90.00
_cell.angle_gamma   90.00
#
_symmetry.space_group_name_H-M   'P 1'
#
loop_
_entity.id
_entity.type
_entity.pdbx_description
1 polymer ?
#
loop_
_entity_poly.entity_id
_entity_poly.type
_entity_poly.pdbx_seq_one_letter_code
_entity_poly.pdbx_strand_id
1 'polypeptide(L)'
;MSGVWSRKRFRVRVVGALVAAMALSVGSVPALTSEAVAGAPASTESGTQRAGDDAEGLTETEALAKAKKAGEAVEIASLRGEASEVFATPNGNLEAREYLRPVWTRTGGVWKRIDTDLTVADTGTVMPKASTMDMEFSGGGKTRWCGCGGPGGS
;
A
#
# COMPACT_ATOMS: atom_id res chain seq x y z
N MET A 1 -35.29 2.86 -12.61
CA MET A 1 -34.38 3.25 -13.72
C MET A 1 -33.30 2.17 -13.80
N SER A 2 -33.50 1.17 -14.65
CA SER A 2 -32.74 -0.08 -14.64
C SER A 2 -31.68 -0.04 -15.74
N GLY A 3 -30.41 0.10 -15.36
CA GLY A 3 -29.29 0.12 -16.29
C GLY A 3 -28.99 -1.27 -16.84
N VAL A 4 -29.31 -1.50 -18.12
CA VAL A 4 -29.00 -2.72 -18.86
C VAL A 4 -27.51 -2.72 -19.21
N TRP A 5 -26.71 -3.48 -18.45
CA TRP A 5 -25.29 -3.67 -18.72
C TRP A 5 -25.12 -4.59 -19.95
N SER A 6 -24.89 -3.98 -21.11
CA SER A 6 -24.63 -4.68 -22.37
C SER A 6 -23.27 -5.39 -22.33
N ARG A 7 -23.29 -6.68 -21.99
CA ARG A 7 -22.15 -7.58 -22.17
C ARG A 7 -22.01 -7.94 -23.65
N LYS A 8 -21.21 -7.19 -24.41
CA LYS A 8 -20.81 -7.58 -25.76
C LYS A 8 -19.94 -8.83 -25.69
N ARG A 9 -20.54 -9.96 -26.06
CA ARG A 9 -19.88 -11.27 -26.21
C ARG A 9 -19.00 -11.24 -27.45
N PHE A 10 -17.73 -10.91 -27.32
CA PHE A 10 -16.76 -11.16 -28.38
C PHE A 10 -16.44 -12.65 -28.40
N ARG A 11 -16.97 -13.34 -29.41
CA ARG A 11 -16.60 -14.70 -29.79
C ARG A 11 -15.62 -14.63 -30.96
N VAL A 12 -14.81 -15.69 -31.04
CA VAL A 12 -14.01 -16.18 -32.19
C VAL A 12 -12.76 -15.33 -32.50
N ARG A 13 -11.55 -15.87 -32.73
CA ARG A 13 -11.16 -17.14 -33.35
C ARG A 13 -9.89 -17.73 -32.76
N VAL A 14 -9.95 -19.03 -32.47
CA VAL A 14 -8.81 -19.94 -32.30
C VAL A 14 -8.17 -20.17 -33.68
N VAL A 15 -6.88 -19.88 -33.78
CA VAL A 15 -5.93 -20.37 -34.80
C VAL A 15 -4.68 -20.67 -33.96
N GLY A 16 -4.12 -21.87 -33.84
CA GLY A 16 -4.05 -23.00 -34.76
C GLY A 16 -2.60 -23.13 -35.23
N ALA A 17 -1.93 -24.23 -34.81
CA ALA A 17 -0.64 -24.76 -35.32
C ALA A 17 0.66 -24.01 -34.93
N LEU A 18 1.83 -24.63 -34.70
CA LEU A 18 2.32 -26.02 -34.69
C LEU A 18 3.74 -26.02 -34.06
N VAL A 19 4.00 -27.06 -33.26
CA VAL A 19 5.26 -27.78 -32.94
C VAL A 19 6.59 -27.31 -33.56
N ALA A 20 7.62 -27.16 -32.70
CA ALA A 20 8.95 -27.74 -32.92
C ALA A 20 9.72 -27.88 -31.59
N ALA A 21 10.12 -29.11 -31.31
CA ALA A 21 10.85 -29.53 -30.13
C ALA A 21 12.38 -29.43 -30.33
N MET A 22 13.08 -29.70 -29.22
CA MET A 22 14.42 -30.32 -29.15
C MET A 22 15.64 -29.38 -29.05
N ALA A 23 16.18 -29.30 -27.84
CA ALA A 23 17.57 -29.65 -27.55
C ALA A 23 17.72 -29.99 -26.05
N LEU A 24 17.69 -31.29 -25.73
CA LEU A 24 18.18 -31.80 -24.46
C LEU A 24 19.71 -31.66 -24.46
N SER A 25 20.26 -30.97 -23.46
CA SER A 25 21.66 -31.18 -23.06
C SER A 25 21.65 -31.85 -21.69
N VAL A 26 21.99 -33.13 -21.68
CA VAL A 26 22.32 -33.92 -20.49
C VAL A 26 23.80 -33.67 -20.21
N GLY A 27 24.14 -33.24 -19.00
CA GLY A 27 25.52 -33.03 -18.55
C GLY A 27 25.65 -33.22 -17.04
N SER A 28 26.40 -34.25 -16.65
CA SER A 28 26.52 -34.89 -15.34
C SER A 28 27.01 -34.03 -14.15
N VAL A 29 26.52 -34.39 -12.96
CA VAL A 29 27.05 -34.10 -11.58
C VAL A 29 28.06 -35.22 -11.22
N PRO A 30 29.12 -35.08 -10.36
CA PRO A 30 29.16 -34.55 -8.98
C PRO A 30 30.42 -33.64 -8.71
N ALA A 31 30.70 -33.02 -7.56
CA ALA A 31 30.62 -33.43 -6.17
C ALA A 31 30.67 -32.24 -5.19
N LEU A 32 30.33 -32.55 -3.95
CA LEU A 32 30.22 -31.71 -2.76
C LEU A 32 31.52 -30.97 -2.40
N THR A 33 31.46 -29.64 -2.34
CA THR A 33 32.31 -28.84 -1.46
C THR A 33 31.40 -27.97 -0.60
N SER A 34 31.21 -28.43 0.64
CA SER A 34 30.68 -27.61 1.72
C SER A 34 31.75 -26.58 2.07
N GLU A 35 31.47 -25.32 1.78
CA GLU A 35 32.21 -24.22 2.38
C GLU A 35 31.18 -23.30 3.04
N ALA A 36 31.09 -23.44 4.36
CA ALA A 36 30.34 -22.56 5.23
C ALA A 36 31.00 -21.17 5.19
N VAL A 37 30.40 -20.23 4.46
CA VAL A 37 30.67 -18.81 4.63
C VAL A 37 29.56 -18.21 5.47
N ALA A 38 30.00 -17.60 6.56
CA ALA A 38 29.25 -16.91 7.58
C ALA A 38 28.08 -16.10 7.02
N GLY A 39 26.93 -16.23 7.69
CA GLY A 39 25.77 -15.38 7.46
C GLY A 39 26.14 -13.92 7.66
N ALA A 40 26.19 -13.19 6.56
CA ALA A 40 25.98 -11.76 6.54
C ALA A 40 24.49 -11.54 6.23
N PRO A 41 23.70 -10.91 7.10
CA PRO A 41 22.36 -10.51 6.72
C PRO A 41 22.49 -9.51 5.57
N ALA A 42 21.93 -9.87 4.42
CA ALA A 42 21.62 -8.92 3.37
C ALA A 42 20.71 -7.86 3.98
N SER A 43 21.28 -6.70 4.30
CA SER A 43 20.50 -5.48 4.48
C SER A 43 19.93 -5.11 3.12
N THR A 44 18.77 -5.69 2.80
CA THR A 44 17.84 -5.12 1.84
C THR A 44 17.43 -3.77 2.42
N GLU A 45 18.08 -2.69 1.98
CA GLU A 45 17.56 -1.34 2.14
C GLU A 45 16.34 -1.20 1.22
N SER A 46 15.24 -1.83 1.63
CA SER A 46 13.91 -1.55 1.13
C SER A 46 13.51 -0.18 1.64
N GLY A 47 13.26 0.72 0.69
CA GLY A 47 12.17 1.68 0.82
C GLY A 47 12.48 2.93 1.64
N THR A 48 13.25 3.84 1.06
CA THR A 48 12.78 5.23 1.06
C THR A 48 11.98 5.44 -0.22
N GLN A 49 10.76 4.89 -0.25
CA GLN A 49 9.72 5.45 -1.11
C GLN A 49 9.42 6.82 -0.53
N ARG A 50 10.02 7.85 -1.14
CA ARG A 50 9.61 9.24 -0.96
C ARG A 50 8.19 9.34 -1.52
N ALA A 51 7.20 8.99 -0.70
CA ALA A 51 5.81 9.28 -0.92
C ALA A 51 5.65 10.79 -0.71
N GLY A 52 5.76 11.53 -1.80
CA GLY A 52 5.66 12.97 -1.80
C GLY A 52 5.78 13.46 -3.22
N ASP A 53 4.66 13.40 -3.94
CA ASP A 53 4.28 14.39 -4.95
C ASP A 53 2.77 14.21 -5.23
N ASP A 54 1.96 14.83 -4.37
CA ASP A 54 0.57 15.11 -4.66
C ASP A 54 0.53 16.41 -5.48
N ALA A 55 0.49 16.28 -6.81
CA ALA A 55 -0.17 17.18 -7.78
C ALA A 55 0.17 16.65 -9.19
N GLU A 56 -0.85 16.27 -9.97
CA GLU A 56 -0.74 15.54 -11.25
C GLU A 56 -0.39 14.05 -11.06
N GLY A 57 -1.36 13.27 -10.56
CA GLY A 57 -1.22 11.81 -10.56
C GLY A 57 -1.06 11.29 -11.99
N LEU A 58 -0.08 10.41 -12.21
CA LEU A 58 0.18 9.79 -13.51
C LEU A 58 -1.11 9.30 -14.17
N THR A 59 -1.23 9.49 -15.47
CA THR A 59 -2.27 8.78 -16.24
C THR A 59 -1.94 7.28 -16.28
N GLU A 60 -2.94 6.42 -16.52
CA GLU A 60 -2.72 4.98 -16.65
C GLU A 60 -1.67 4.63 -17.71
N THR A 61 -1.67 5.37 -18.83
CA THR A 61 -0.73 5.14 -19.94
C THR A 61 0.71 5.47 -19.54
N GLU A 62 0.92 6.59 -18.85
CA GLU A 62 2.24 6.98 -18.35
C GLU A 62 2.73 6.03 -17.26
N ALA A 63 1.84 5.60 -16.36
CA ALA A 63 2.17 4.65 -15.31
C ALA A 63 2.58 3.29 -15.91
N LEU A 64 1.87 2.80 -16.93
CA LEU A 64 2.24 1.56 -17.65
C LEU A 64 3.57 1.68 -18.38
N ALA A 65 3.84 2.82 -19.02
CA ALA A 65 5.12 3.06 -19.67
C ALA A 65 6.27 3.09 -18.64
N LYS A 66 6.05 3.74 -17.49
CA LYS A 66 7.01 3.80 -16.38
C LYS A 66 7.24 2.42 -15.76
N ALA A 67 6.18 1.65 -15.52
CA ALA A 67 6.27 0.29 -14.97
C ALA A 67 7.04 -0.65 -15.90
N LYS A 68 6.79 -0.59 -17.21
CA LYS A 68 7.57 -1.34 -18.22
C LYS A 68 9.05 -0.96 -18.21
N LYS A 69 9.34 0.34 -18.12
CA LYS A 69 10.72 0.85 -18.11
C LYS A 69 11.47 0.49 -16.82
N ALA A 70 10.80 0.57 -15.68
CA ALA A 70 11.38 0.29 -14.37
C ALA A 70 11.45 -1.20 -14.04
N GLY A 71 10.59 -2.02 -14.67
CA GLY A 71 10.48 -3.45 -14.36
C GLY A 71 9.76 -3.74 -13.05
N GLU A 72 9.14 -2.72 -12.44
CA GLU A 72 8.39 -2.81 -11.18
C GLU A 72 6.98 -2.20 -11.31
N ALA A 73 6.10 -2.56 -10.39
CA ALA A 73 4.75 -2.00 -10.36
C ALA A 73 4.79 -0.52 -9.93
N VAL A 74 4.09 0.33 -10.67
CA VAL A 74 4.02 1.77 -10.41
C VAL A 74 2.61 2.14 -9.99
N GLU A 75 2.46 2.78 -8.84
CA GLU A 75 1.15 3.21 -8.37
C GLU A 75 0.59 4.39 -9.17
N ILE A 76 -0.72 4.37 -9.38
CA ILE A 76 -1.52 5.42 -10.00
C ILE A 76 -2.25 6.18 -8.88
N ALA A 77 -1.57 7.14 -8.26
CA ALA A 77 -2.09 7.86 -7.09
C ALA A 77 -3.41 8.62 -7.35
N SER A 78 -3.69 8.99 -8.61
CA SER A 78 -4.96 9.61 -9.01
C SER A 78 -6.17 8.68 -8.88
N LEU A 79 -5.94 7.36 -8.90
CA LEU A 79 -6.97 6.33 -8.69
C LEU A 79 -6.99 5.77 -7.26
N ARG A 80 -6.17 6.33 -6.36
CA ARG A 80 -6.14 5.92 -4.95
C ARG A 80 -7.42 6.35 -4.24
N GLY A 81 -7.98 5.44 -3.45
CA GLY A 81 -9.06 5.70 -2.50
C GLY A 81 -8.63 5.40 -1.07
N GLU A 82 -9.55 5.61 -0.12
CA GLU A 82 -9.28 5.32 1.30
C GLU A 82 -8.96 3.85 1.57
N ALA A 83 -9.60 2.96 0.82
CA ALA A 83 -9.48 1.50 0.93
C ALA A 83 -9.06 0.84 -0.38
N SER A 84 -8.54 1.61 -1.36
CA SER A 84 -8.13 1.09 -2.66
C SER A 84 -6.83 1.69 -3.16
N GLU A 85 -6.00 0.86 -3.79
CA GLU A 85 -4.77 1.26 -4.47
C GLU A 85 -4.73 0.63 -5.86
N VAL A 86 -4.28 1.38 -6.87
CA VAL A 86 -4.17 0.87 -8.25
C VAL A 86 -2.75 0.99 -8.73
N PHE A 87 -2.22 -0.10 -9.28
CA PHE A 87 -0.86 -0.21 -9.77
C PHE A 87 -0.84 -0.60 -11.25
N ALA A 88 0.00 0.06 -12.03
CA ALA A 88 0.40 -0.38 -13.35
C ALA A 88 1.53 -1.40 -13.23
N THR A 89 1.36 -2.58 -13.82
CA THR A 89 2.35 -3.66 -13.75
C THR A 89 3.26 -3.65 -15.00
N PRO A 90 4.51 -4.16 -14.90
CA PRO A 90 5.42 -4.24 -16.05
C PRO A 90 4.90 -5.13 -17.19
N ASN A 91 4.04 -6.11 -16.87
CA ASN A 91 3.41 -6.98 -17.86
C ASN A 91 2.27 -6.30 -18.65
N GLY A 92 1.98 -5.03 -18.35
CA GLY A 92 1.01 -4.22 -19.10
C GLY A 92 -0.43 -4.30 -18.60
N ASN A 93 -0.66 -4.78 -17.37
CA ASN A 93 -1.98 -4.83 -16.74
C ASN A 93 -2.11 -3.77 -15.64
N LEU A 94 -3.33 -3.59 -15.14
CA LEU A 94 -3.59 -2.86 -13.90
C LEU A 94 -3.94 -3.85 -12.80
N GLU A 95 -3.35 -3.68 -11.63
CA GLU A 95 -3.65 -4.42 -10.41
C GLU A 95 -4.31 -3.49 -9.41
N ALA A 96 -5.52 -3.81 -8.98
CA ALA A 96 -6.20 -3.11 -7.91
C ALA A 96 -6.08 -3.90 -6.60
N ARG A 97 -5.71 -3.21 -5.52
CA ARG A 97 -5.71 -3.74 -4.16
C ARG A 97 -6.85 -3.11 -3.40
N GLU A 98 -7.76 -3.94 -2.92
CA GLU A 98 -8.95 -3.53 -2.17
C GLU A 98 -8.83 -4.01 -0.72
N TYR A 99 -9.14 -3.12 0.22
CA TYR A 99 -9.06 -3.37 1.64
C TYR A 99 -10.46 -3.41 2.28
N LEU A 100 -10.64 -4.26 3.29
CA LEU A 100 -11.91 -4.35 4.03
C LEU A 100 -12.16 -3.15 4.95
N ARG A 101 -11.15 -2.32 5.16
CA ARG A 101 -11.19 -1.11 5.97
C ARG A 101 -10.30 -0.05 5.31
N PRO A 102 -10.56 1.24 5.55
CA PRO A 102 -9.65 2.30 5.15
C PRO A 102 -8.23 2.03 5.66
N VAL A 103 -7.25 2.28 4.79
CA VAL A 103 -5.82 2.25 5.10
C VAL A 103 -5.14 3.58 4.75
N TRP A 104 -5.78 4.40 3.92
CA TRP A 104 -5.40 5.76 3.59
C TRP A 104 -6.44 6.75 4.09
N THR A 105 -5.99 7.94 4.43
CA THR A 105 -6.82 9.12 4.69
C THR A 105 -6.26 10.30 3.90
N ARG A 106 -7.11 11.29 3.62
CA ARG A 106 -6.70 12.50 2.90
C ARG A 106 -6.79 13.71 3.83
N THR A 107 -5.64 14.21 4.26
CA THR A 107 -5.54 15.35 5.18
C THR A 107 -4.78 16.48 4.51
N GLY A 108 -5.39 17.68 4.46
CA GLY A 108 -4.77 18.83 3.79
C GLY A 108 -4.54 18.60 2.29
N GLY A 109 -5.40 17.82 1.64
CA GLY A 109 -5.30 17.48 0.21
C GLY A 109 -4.30 16.36 -0.13
N VAL A 110 -3.52 15.91 0.85
CA VAL A 110 -2.44 14.91 0.70
C VAL A 110 -2.89 13.55 1.21
N TRP A 111 -2.55 12.49 0.47
CA TRP A 111 -2.79 11.12 0.91
C TRP A 111 -1.78 10.69 1.98
N LYS A 112 -2.26 10.23 3.12
CA LYS A 112 -1.44 9.72 4.22
C LYS A 112 -1.94 8.34 4.65
N ARG A 113 -1.02 7.46 5.02
CA ARG A 113 -1.40 6.18 5.62
C ARG A 113 -2.07 6.49 6.97
N ILE A 114 -3.13 5.76 7.28
CA ILE A 114 -3.80 5.90 8.57
C ILE A 114 -2.80 5.52 9.67
N ASP A 115 -2.61 6.44 10.60
CA ASP A 115 -1.77 6.32 11.78
C ASP A 115 -2.57 6.85 12.97
N THR A 116 -3.09 5.94 13.77
CA THR A 116 -3.90 6.24 14.94
C THR A 116 -3.09 6.48 16.20
N ASP A 117 -1.75 6.52 16.12
CA ASP A 117 -0.93 6.91 17.26
C ASP A 117 -1.26 8.34 17.65
N LEU A 118 -1.37 8.57 18.96
CA LEU A 118 -1.71 9.87 19.52
C LEU A 118 -0.45 10.73 19.65
N THR A 119 -0.58 11.99 19.27
CA THR A 119 0.41 13.04 19.48
C THR A 119 -0.23 14.23 20.18
N VAL A 120 0.56 14.95 20.98
CA VAL A 120 0.14 16.21 21.60
C VAL A 120 0.40 17.33 20.58
N ALA A 121 -0.64 18.09 20.25
CA ALA A 121 -0.53 19.30 19.45
C ALA A 121 0.01 20.47 20.28
N ASP A 122 0.51 21.51 19.62
CA ASP A 122 1.05 22.71 20.29
C ASP A 122 0.01 23.42 21.16
N THR A 123 -1.27 23.23 20.86
CA THR A 123 -2.42 23.74 21.64
C THR A 123 -2.64 22.99 22.96
N GLY A 124 -1.92 21.89 23.20
CA GLY A 124 -2.09 21.02 24.37
C GLY A 124 -3.19 19.97 24.20
N THR A 125 -3.84 19.91 23.03
CA THR A 125 -4.81 18.86 22.69
C THR A 125 -4.09 17.59 22.22
N VAL A 126 -4.69 16.42 22.39
CA VAL A 126 -4.17 15.13 21.92
C VAL A 126 -4.95 14.69 20.69
N MET A 127 -4.25 14.37 19.60
CA MET A 127 -4.88 14.01 18.32
C MET A 127 -4.18 12.78 17.71
N PRO A 128 -4.88 11.94 16.93
CA PRO A 128 -4.23 10.94 16.09
C PRO A 128 -3.37 11.62 15.01
N LYS A 129 -2.26 10.99 14.61
CA LYS A 129 -1.37 11.52 13.56
C LYS A 129 -2.05 11.58 12.18
N ALA A 130 -2.87 10.58 11.85
CA ALA A 130 -3.64 10.51 10.61
C ALA A 130 -4.84 9.55 10.77
N SER A 131 -6.06 10.10 10.87
CA SER A 131 -7.30 9.33 10.96
C SER A 131 -8.26 9.67 9.81
N THR A 132 -9.25 8.82 9.57
CA THR A 132 -10.34 9.09 8.61
C THR A 132 -11.34 10.11 9.15
N MET A 133 -11.37 10.32 10.46
CA MET A 133 -12.23 11.28 11.12
C MET A 133 -11.36 12.33 11.81
N ASP A 134 -11.74 13.60 11.68
CA ASP A 134 -11.12 14.68 12.43
C ASP A 134 -11.62 14.64 13.87
N MET A 135 -10.73 14.30 14.81
CA MET A 135 -11.06 14.25 16.22
C MET A 135 -9.90 14.70 17.10
N GLU A 136 -10.25 15.19 18.28
CA GLU A 136 -9.28 15.66 19.26
C GLU A 136 -9.74 15.33 20.69
N PHE A 137 -8.78 15.07 21.56
CA PHE A 137 -9.00 14.78 22.98
C PHE A 137 -8.36 15.88 23.82
N SER A 138 -9.02 16.30 24.90
CA SER A 138 -8.42 17.24 25.85
C SER A 138 -7.10 16.69 26.40
N GLY A 139 -6.08 17.54 26.54
CA GLY A 139 -4.80 17.20 27.18
C GLY A 139 -4.88 16.85 28.67
N GLY A 140 -6.08 16.91 29.27
CA GLY A 140 -6.31 16.64 30.68
C GLY A 140 -6.11 17.86 31.58
N GLY A 141 -6.71 17.78 32.77
CA GLY A 141 -6.62 18.84 33.77
C GLY A 141 -5.34 18.76 34.61
N LYS A 142 -4.78 19.91 35.00
CA LYS A 142 -3.64 20.01 35.94
C LYS A 142 -4.03 19.74 37.40
N THR A 143 -5.32 19.69 37.69
CA THR A 143 -5.84 19.46 39.04
C THR A 143 -6.13 17.99 39.25
N ARG A 144 -5.52 17.40 40.27
CA ARG A 144 -5.79 16.03 40.71
C ARG A 144 -7.26 15.89 41.13
N TRP A 145 -7.93 14.88 40.57
CA TRP A 145 -9.33 14.57 40.87
C TRP A 145 -9.50 14.29 42.36
N CYS A 146 -10.36 15.05 43.05
CA CYS A 146 -10.67 14.81 44.46
C CYS A 146 -11.47 13.49 44.59
N GLY A 147 -10.86 12.48 45.22
CA GLY A 147 -11.56 11.30 45.69
C GLY A 147 -12.35 11.59 46.97
N CYS A 148 -13.53 10.99 47.10
CA CYS A 148 -14.37 11.12 48.29
C CYS A 148 -13.62 10.64 49.54
N GLY A 149 -13.11 11.57 50.34
CA GLY A 149 -12.77 11.30 51.74
C GLY A 149 -14.07 11.09 52.52
N GLY A 150 -14.31 9.86 52.97
CA GLY A 150 -15.42 9.56 53.88
C GLY A 150 -15.29 10.37 55.17
N PRO A 151 -16.41 10.77 55.80
CA PRO A 151 -16.37 11.54 57.03
C PRO A 151 -15.68 10.74 58.13
N GLY A 152 -14.65 11.35 58.73
CA GLY A 152 -14.02 10.84 59.94
C GLY A 152 -15.07 10.62 61.01
N GLY A 153 -15.12 9.40 61.53
CA GLY A 153 -15.90 9.07 62.72
C GLY A 153 -15.30 9.77 63.95
N SER A 154 -16.17 10.33 64.76
CA SER A 154 -15.99 10.51 66.21
C SER A 154 -17.37 10.38 66.85
#